data_AF-A0A951WXR3-F1
#
_entry.id   AF-A0A951WXR3-F1
#
_cell.length_a   1.000
_cell.length_b   1.000
_cell.length_c   1.000
_cell.angle_alpha   90.00
_cell.angle_beta   90.00
_cell.angle_gamma   90.00
#
_symmetry.space_group_name_H-M   'P 1'
#
loop_
_entity.id
_entity.type
_entity.pdbx_description
1 polymer ?
#
loop_
_entity_poly.entity_id
_entity_poly.type
_entity_poly.pdbx_seq_one_letter_code
_entity_poly.pdbx_strand_id
1 'polypeptide(L)'
;MYLTMVLVYGIIAFLIGIPLAVGTARLLMTDLIQDLVNIRPETYAIDWWVYAVMVSVGVLIPVLAGLYPVWQGTRITIYSALNDAGIHASKASAGLLDRLLFRLPQQWLQRPLLLAVRNTLRHKGRLVRTMIVMILGTALFIGVISVRQSVDATQSDFLRYHQYDVQVQFEEAHRIARLQSVAYQIPDVVAVEGWGIAGATRLRPDGTESNTYGVYGLPESTQLVAPIVQMGRWLRPDDIYAVAINASMAKDEPDVRVGDRIVLDMAGREQSWEVVGIVGNDAQGAKLYMNYTAYARATRTPGRANSLQVIAREHDRSAQAFMEEILLQQFERAGFDVRTTRTTQTLNAQNGLMFDIIVGFLILLAVLLGAVGSLGLSTTMGINMMERIREIGVLRAIGASNGAIRWIVLLEGLAIATISWIIGFVLSFPAARFMSEEIGIALLDMPLTYTYAWTAAVVWFFALLGLAIVASLGPARNAVRLTIREVLAYE
;
A
#
# COMPACT_ATOMS: atom_id res chain seq x y z
N MET A 1 25.76 -31.34 -15.02
CA MET A 1 25.83 -30.34 -16.13
C MET A 1 24.74 -29.26 -16.00
N TYR A 2 23.45 -29.59 -16.11
CA TYR A 2 22.38 -28.56 -16.06
C TYR A 2 22.32 -27.77 -14.75
N LEU A 3 22.44 -28.41 -13.58
CA LEU A 3 22.54 -27.71 -12.29
C LEU A 3 23.76 -26.79 -12.22
N THR A 4 24.88 -27.19 -12.82
CA THR A 4 26.09 -26.37 -12.92
C THR A 4 25.85 -25.14 -13.78
N MET A 5 25.15 -25.27 -14.91
CA MET A 5 24.75 -24.11 -15.73
C MET A 5 23.84 -23.16 -14.97
N VAL A 6 22.83 -23.68 -14.26
CA VAL A 6 21.93 -22.86 -13.43
C VAL A 6 22.70 -22.11 -12.35
N LEU A 7 23.65 -22.77 -11.69
CA LEU A 7 24.52 -22.15 -10.69
C LEU A 7 25.38 -21.04 -11.30
N VAL A 8 26.02 -21.28 -12.44
CA VAL A 8 26.85 -20.28 -13.13
C VAL A 8 26.01 -19.06 -13.54
N TYR A 9 24.84 -19.26 -14.16
CA TYR A 9 23.96 -18.16 -14.52
C TYR A 9 23.42 -17.41 -13.30
N GLY A 10 23.10 -18.11 -12.21
CA GLY A 10 22.72 -17.50 -10.94
C GLY A 10 23.82 -16.63 -10.34
N ILE A 11 25.07 -17.11 -10.34
CA ILE A 11 26.23 -16.33 -9.87
C ILE A 11 26.46 -15.10 -10.76
N ILE A 12 26.41 -15.24 -12.08
CA ILE A 12 26.57 -14.10 -13.01
C ILE A 12 25.47 -13.06 -12.76
N ALA A 13 24.21 -13.49 -12.67
CA ALA A 13 23.08 -12.61 -12.39
C ALA A 13 23.24 -11.89 -11.04
N PHE A 14 23.73 -12.61 -10.02
CA PHE A 14 24.00 -12.06 -8.69
C PHE A 14 25.14 -11.03 -8.70
N LEU A 15 26.24 -11.31 -9.40
CA LEU A 15 27.39 -10.40 -9.53
C LEU A 15 27.03 -9.10 -10.26
N ILE A 16 26.09 -9.14 -11.21
CA ILE A 16 25.56 -7.95 -11.88
C ILE A 16 24.50 -7.25 -11.00
N GLY A 17 23.64 -8.04 -10.35
CA GLY A 17 22.51 -7.55 -9.57
C GLY A 17 22.91 -6.81 -8.30
N ILE A 18 23.93 -7.26 -7.57
CA ILE A 18 24.37 -6.61 -6.33
C ILE A 18 24.82 -5.16 -6.56
N PRO A 19 25.78 -4.87 -7.46
CA PRO A 19 26.25 -3.50 -7.65
C PRO A 19 25.11 -2.55 -8.04
N LEU A 20 24.18 -3.01 -8.89
CA LEU A 20 22.99 -2.26 -9.27
C LEU A 20 22.05 -2.04 -8.09
N ALA A 21 21.78 -3.07 -7.27
CA ALA A 21 20.92 -2.97 -6.11
C ALA A 21 21.50 -2.01 -5.05
N VAL A 22 22.80 -2.14 -4.74
CA VAL A 22 23.50 -1.27 -3.78
C VAL A 22 23.55 0.17 -4.30
N GLY A 23 23.85 0.36 -5.60
CA GLY A 23 23.84 1.67 -6.23
C GLY A 23 22.47 2.34 -6.17
N THR A 24 21.41 1.60 -6.53
CA THR A 24 20.03 2.10 -6.51
C THR A 24 19.58 2.41 -5.08
N ALA A 25 19.91 1.56 -4.10
CA ALA A 25 19.58 1.78 -2.70
C ALA A 25 20.26 3.05 -2.16
N ARG A 26 21.52 3.31 -2.53
CA ARG A 26 22.22 4.55 -2.17
C ARG A 26 21.57 5.77 -2.80
N LEU A 27 21.28 5.74 -4.10
CA LEU A 27 20.59 6.84 -4.79
C LEU A 27 19.23 7.14 -4.16
N LEU A 28 18.43 6.10 -3.87
CA LEU A 28 17.14 6.28 -3.19
C LEU A 28 17.32 6.83 -1.77
N MET A 29 18.32 6.38 -1.01
CA MET A 29 18.58 6.97 0.32
C MET A 29 19.00 8.43 0.23
N THR A 30 19.91 8.79 -0.68
CA THR A 30 20.45 10.14 -0.80
C THR A 30 19.42 11.12 -1.39
N ASP A 31 18.79 10.77 -2.50
CA ASP A 31 17.91 11.72 -3.21
C ASP A 31 16.46 11.68 -2.71
N LEU A 32 15.95 10.51 -2.30
CA LEU A 32 14.57 10.38 -1.83
C LEU A 32 14.49 10.67 -0.33
N ILE A 33 15.25 9.95 0.50
CA ILE A 33 15.04 9.97 1.95
C ILE A 33 15.67 11.20 2.62
N GLN A 34 16.86 11.65 2.19
CA GLN A 34 17.47 12.84 2.81
C GLN A 34 16.64 14.09 2.55
N ASP A 35 16.14 14.30 1.34
CA ASP A 35 15.35 15.49 1.01
C ASP A 35 13.93 15.43 1.60
N LEU A 36 13.32 14.24 1.71
CA LEU A 36 11.99 14.08 2.29
C LEU A 36 11.96 14.11 3.82
N VAL A 37 12.98 13.55 4.48
CA VAL A 37 12.97 13.35 5.95
C VAL A 37 14.01 14.24 6.65
N ASN A 38 14.87 14.95 5.90
CA ASN A 38 15.97 15.76 6.42
C ASN A 38 16.90 14.99 7.39
N ILE A 39 16.94 13.66 7.28
CA ILE A 39 17.83 12.80 8.06
C ILE A 39 19.00 12.39 7.15
N ARG A 40 20.22 12.71 7.58
CA ARG A 40 21.44 12.24 6.93
C ARG A 40 21.89 10.95 7.64
N PRO A 41 21.83 9.78 6.98
CA PRO A 41 22.32 8.55 7.59
C PRO A 41 23.84 8.66 7.82
N GLU A 42 24.28 8.26 9.01
CA GLU A 42 25.69 8.29 9.41
C GLU A 42 26.51 7.27 8.62
N THR A 43 25.89 6.17 8.17
CA THR A 43 26.54 5.14 7.37
C THR A 43 25.58 4.55 6.33
N TYR A 44 26.05 4.40 5.09
CA TYR A 44 25.33 3.68 4.01
C TYR A 44 25.73 2.21 3.93
N ALA A 45 26.16 1.63 5.05
CA ALA A 45 26.56 0.23 5.11
C ALA A 45 25.30 -0.62 5.14
N ILE A 46 25.26 -1.60 4.24
CA ILE A 46 24.21 -2.61 4.24
C ILE A 46 24.61 -3.69 5.23
N ASP A 47 23.67 -4.10 6.09
CA ASP A 47 23.92 -5.17 7.05
C ASP A 47 24.27 -6.49 6.36
N TRP A 48 25.12 -7.28 7.01
CA TRP A 48 25.59 -8.57 6.47
C TRP A 48 24.44 -9.55 6.16
N TRP A 49 23.36 -9.53 6.94
CA TRP A 49 22.21 -10.43 6.75
C TRP A 49 21.46 -10.11 5.46
N VAL A 50 21.45 -8.86 5.01
CA VAL A 50 20.85 -8.46 3.72
C VAL A 50 21.63 -9.10 2.58
N TYR A 51 22.97 -9.07 2.64
CA TYR A 51 23.79 -9.78 1.65
C TYR A 51 23.54 -11.29 1.68
N ALA A 52 23.36 -11.90 2.86
CA ALA A 52 23.03 -13.33 2.97
C ALA A 52 21.67 -13.66 2.33
N VAL A 53 20.66 -12.79 2.50
CA VAL A 53 19.36 -12.91 1.82
C VAL A 53 19.53 -12.77 0.31
N MET A 54 20.30 -11.78 -0.16
CA MET A 54 20.55 -11.58 -1.60
C MET A 54 21.25 -12.78 -2.24
N VAL A 55 22.25 -13.37 -1.57
CA VAL A 55 22.93 -14.59 -2.04
C VAL A 55 21.94 -15.75 -2.12
N SER A 56 21.11 -15.90 -1.09
CA SER A 56 20.10 -16.96 -1.03
C SER A 56 19.08 -16.81 -2.17
N VAL A 57 18.57 -15.61 -2.39
CA VAL A 57 17.59 -15.33 -3.45
C VAL A 57 18.22 -15.42 -4.85
N GLY A 58 19.44 -14.89 -5.03
CA GLY A 58 20.11 -14.80 -6.33
C GLY A 58 20.75 -16.10 -6.81
N VAL A 59 21.19 -16.97 -5.89
CA VAL A 59 21.94 -18.19 -6.23
C VAL A 59 21.21 -19.45 -5.77
N LEU A 60 20.74 -19.50 -4.53
CA LEU A 60 20.14 -20.72 -3.97
C LEU A 60 18.76 -21.03 -4.56
N ILE A 61 17.87 -20.03 -4.66
CA ILE A 61 16.51 -20.23 -5.20
C ILE A 61 16.53 -20.75 -6.65
N PRO A 62 17.30 -20.18 -7.59
CA PRO A 62 17.38 -20.70 -8.96
C PRO A 62 17.85 -22.16 -9.03
N VAL A 63 18.85 -22.53 -8.21
CA VAL A 63 19.37 -23.91 -8.16
C VAL A 63 18.31 -24.86 -7.62
N LEU A 64 17.61 -24.49 -6.54
CA LEU A 64 16.51 -25.28 -5.99
C LEU A 64 15.35 -25.42 -7.00
N ALA A 65 14.99 -24.34 -7.68
CA ALA A 65 13.96 -24.36 -8.73
C ALA A 65 14.35 -25.25 -9.92
N GLY A 66 15.64 -25.29 -10.27
CA GLY A 66 16.19 -26.15 -11.32
C GLY A 66 16.31 -27.63 -10.93
N LEU A 67 16.33 -27.95 -9.63
CA LEU A 67 16.51 -29.32 -9.14
C LEU A 67 15.34 -30.23 -9.55
N TYR A 68 14.10 -29.74 -9.45
CA TYR A 68 12.92 -30.52 -9.81
C TYR A 68 12.87 -30.89 -11.30
N PRO A 69 13.04 -29.96 -12.27
CA PRO A 69 13.11 -30.30 -13.69
C PRO A 69 14.28 -31.24 -14.04
N VAL A 70 15.47 -31.01 -13.46
CA VAL A 70 16.64 -31.86 -13.73
C VAL A 70 16.42 -33.28 -13.20
N TRP A 71 15.88 -33.41 -11.99
CA TRP A 71 15.57 -34.70 -11.40
C TRP A 71 14.54 -35.48 -12.23
N GLN A 72 13.48 -34.81 -12.68
CA GLN A 72 12.51 -35.44 -13.59
C GLN A 72 13.15 -35.87 -14.91
N GLY A 73 14.01 -35.04 -15.51
CA GLY A 73 14.70 -35.37 -16.75
C GLY A 73 15.61 -36.60 -16.61
N THR A 74 16.31 -36.75 -15.48
CA THR A 74 17.18 -37.91 -15.23
C THR A 74 16.42 -39.23 -15.01
N ARG A 75 15.11 -39.17 -14.73
CA ARG A 75 14.26 -40.36 -14.55
C ARG A 75 13.62 -40.86 -15.84
N ILE A 76 13.80 -40.16 -16.95
CA ILE A 76 13.31 -40.61 -18.26
C ILE A 76 14.20 -41.78 -18.70
N THR A 77 13.59 -42.92 -18.97
CA THR A 77 14.32 -44.12 -19.42
C THR A 77 14.81 -43.95 -20.86
N ILE A 78 15.94 -44.59 -21.22
CA ILE A 78 16.47 -44.57 -22.58
C ILE A 78 15.44 -45.07 -23.60
N TYR A 79 14.69 -46.13 -23.24
CA TYR A 79 13.60 -46.64 -24.06
C TYR A 79 12.51 -45.59 -24.28
N SER A 80 12.02 -44.92 -23.22
CA SER A 80 11.04 -43.85 -23.38
C SER A 80 11.57 -42.65 -24.15
N ALA A 81 12.86 -42.31 -24.03
CA ALA A 81 13.44 -41.18 -24.76
C ALA A 81 13.59 -41.46 -26.26
N LEU A 82 13.88 -42.71 -26.64
CA LEU A 82 14.00 -43.13 -28.04
C LEU A 82 12.65 -43.44 -28.70
N ASN A 83 11.65 -43.88 -27.93
CA ASN A 83 10.30 -44.18 -28.42
C ASN A 83 9.28 -43.05 -28.21
N ASP A 84 9.67 -41.93 -27.60
CA ASP A 84 8.81 -40.74 -27.55
C ASP A 84 8.74 -40.13 -28.95
N ALA A 85 7.76 -40.56 -29.73
CA ALA A 85 7.50 -40.09 -31.08
C ALA A 85 7.04 -38.60 -31.14
N GLY A 86 7.23 -37.83 -30.07
CA GLY A 86 6.90 -36.40 -29.99
C GLY A 86 5.41 -36.08 -30.01
N ILE A 87 4.56 -37.11 -30.03
CA ILE A 87 3.09 -36.99 -30.05
C ILE A 87 2.54 -37.62 -28.76
N HIS A 88 2.96 -37.10 -27.62
CA HIS A 88 2.05 -37.12 -26.49
C HIS A 88 0.97 -36.07 -26.74
N ALA A 89 -0.06 -36.49 -27.48
CA ALA A 89 -1.38 -35.92 -27.35
C ALA A 89 -1.73 -36.05 -25.85
N SER A 90 -1.44 -35.01 -25.07
CA SER A 90 -1.87 -34.92 -23.70
C SER A 90 -3.35 -35.24 -23.75
N LYS A 91 -3.80 -36.32 -23.08
CA LYS A 91 -5.21 -36.62 -22.92
C LYS A 91 -5.83 -35.34 -22.34
N ALA A 92 -6.43 -34.54 -23.21
CA ALA A 92 -7.07 -33.30 -22.85
C ALA A 92 -8.30 -33.75 -22.06
N SER A 93 -8.15 -33.87 -20.75
CA SER A 93 -9.31 -33.87 -19.88
C SER A 93 -10.01 -32.55 -20.16
N ALA A 94 -11.19 -32.64 -20.77
CA ALA A 94 -12.07 -31.53 -21.05
C ALA A 94 -12.31 -30.80 -19.72
N GLY A 95 -11.59 -29.70 -19.52
CA GLY A 95 -11.59 -28.99 -18.25
C GLY A 95 -12.87 -28.19 -18.09
N LEU A 96 -13.19 -27.78 -16.87
CA LEU A 96 -14.28 -26.85 -16.57
C LEU A 96 -14.26 -25.59 -17.46
N LEU A 97 -13.06 -25.14 -17.85
CA LEU A 97 -12.84 -24.01 -18.76
C LEU A 97 -13.25 -24.29 -20.22
N ASP A 98 -13.03 -25.50 -20.75
CA ASP A 98 -13.50 -25.86 -22.09
C ASP A 98 -15.03 -25.78 -22.15
N ARG A 99 -15.71 -26.27 -21.09
CA ARG A 99 -17.17 -26.20 -20.97
C ARG A 99 -17.70 -24.76 -20.83
N LEU A 100 -16.95 -23.87 -20.18
CA LEU A 100 -17.27 -22.44 -20.06
C LEU A 100 -17.08 -21.70 -21.39
N LEU A 101 -16.03 -22.00 -22.14
CA LEU A 101 -15.77 -21.41 -23.46
C LEU A 101 -16.83 -21.79 -24.50
N PHE A 102 -17.37 -23.01 -24.45
CA PHE A 102 -18.49 -23.42 -25.32
C PHE A 102 -19.84 -22.78 -24.97
N ARG A 103 -19.97 -22.14 -23.80
CA ARG A 103 -21.20 -21.41 -23.40
C ARG A 103 -21.23 -19.95 -23.88
N LEU A 104 -20.11 -19.40 -24.34
CA LEU A 104 -20.06 -18.04 -24.88
C LEU A 104 -20.54 -18.05 -26.34
N PRO A 105 -21.45 -17.15 -26.75
CA PRO A 105 -22.00 -17.14 -28.10
C PRO A 105 -20.92 -16.92 -29.14
N GLN A 106 -20.78 -17.90 -30.04
CA GLN A 106 -19.74 -18.04 -31.07
C GLN A 106 -19.70 -16.88 -32.09
N GLN A 107 -20.67 -15.96 -32.03
CA GLN A 107 -20.85 -14.83 -32.93
C GLN A 107 -19.99 -13.61 -32.55
N TRP A 108 -19.45 -13.54 -31.33
CA TRP A 108 -18.70 -12.37 -30.83
C TRP A 108 -17.16 -12.52 -30.91
N LEU A 109 -16.62 -13.72 -31.13
CA LEU A 109 -15.18 -13.96 -31.24
C LEU A 109 -14.77 -14.29 -32.68
N GLN A 110 -13.98 -13.44 -33.31
CA GLN A 110 -13.36 -13.72 -34.62
C GLN A 110 -12.48 -14.99 -34.52
N ARG A 111 -12.48 -15.83 -35.57
CA ARG A 111 -11.73 -17.11 -35.65
C ARG A 111 -10.27 -17.05 -35.16
N PRO A 112 -9.48 -15.97 -35.40
CA PRO A 112 -8.10 -15.88 -34.92
C PRO A 112 -7.98 -15.83 -33.39
N LEU A 113 -8.94 -15.18 -32.71
CA LEU A 113 -8.92 -14.99 -31.25
C LEU A 113 -9.26 -16.29 -30.52
N LEU A 114 -10.23 -17.04 -31.05
CA LEU A 114 -10.59 -18.37 -30.57
C LEU A 114 -9.45 -19.38 -30.75
N LEU A 115 -8.73 -19.30 -31.88
CA LEU A 115 -7.54 -20.11 -32.13
C LEU A 115 -6.41 -19.76 -31.16
N ALA A 116 -6.13 -18.47 -30.92
CA ALA A 116 -5.11 -18.03 -29.98
C ALA A 116 -5.36 -18.57 -28.57
N VAL A 117 -6.56 -18.36 -28.01
CA VAL A 117 -6.96 -18.83 -26.67
C VAL A 117 -6.87 -20.35 -26.55
N ARG A 118 -7.41 -21.09 -27.53
CA ARG A 118 -7.36 -22.56 -27.54
C ARG A 118 -5.92 -23.07 -27.63
N ASN A 119 -5.07 -22.40 -28.39
CA ASN A 119 -3.67 -22.81 -28.54
C ASN A 119 -2.88 -22.57 -27.26
N THR A 120 -3.17 -21.50 -26.52
CA THR A 120 -2.48 -21.24 -25.25
C THR A 120 -2.80 -22.29 -24.19
N LEU A 121 -4.04 -22.77 -24.16
CA LEU A 121 -4.52 -23.79 -23.22
C LEU A 121 -3.97 -25.20 -23.49
N ARG A 122 -3.30 -25.43 -24.63
CA ARG A 122 -2.72 -26.72 -25.01
C ARG A 122 -1.55 -27.12 -24.09
N HIS A 123 -0.82 -26.17 -23.51
CA HIS A 123 0.32 -26.43 -22.60
C HIS A 123 0.10 -25.79 -21.22
N LYS A 124 -0.89 -26.32 -20.48
CA LYS A 124 -1.39 -25.78 -19.20
C LYS A 124 -0.28 -25.49 -18.16
N GLY A 125 0.72 -26.36 -18.04
CA GLY A 125 1.76 -26.21 -17.00
C GLY A 125 2.69 -25.00 -17.19
N ARG A 126 3.02 -24.65 -18.43
CA ARG A 126 3.89 -23.51 -18.74
C ARG A 126 3.14 -22.19 -18.64
N LEU A 127 1.95 -22.15 -19.25
CA LEU A 127 1.05 -21.00 -19.21
C LEU A 127 0.80 -20.55 -17.77
N VAL A 128 0.46 -21.48 -16.87
CA VAL A 128 0.18 -21.16 -15.46
C VAL A 128 1.38 -20.50 -14.79
N ARG A 129 2.61 -20.98 -15.01
CA ARG A 129 3.82 -20.40 -14.40
C ARG A 129 4.06 -18.95 -14.82
N THR A 130 3.86 -18.67 -16.10
CA THR A 130 4.02 -17.31 -16.66
C THR A 130 2.90 -16.38 -16.17
N MET A 131 1.68 -16.89 -16.13
CA MET A 131 0.53 -16.13 -15.65
C MET A 131 0.63 -15.80 -14.16
N ILE A 132 1.17 -16.69 -13.31
CA ILE A 132 1.29 -16.43 -11.86
C ILE A 132 2.02 -15.11 -11.60
N VAL A 133 3.14 -14.86 -12.28
CA VAL A 133 3.93 -13.63 -12.09
C VAL A 133 3.13 -12.39 -12.55
N MET A 134 2.46 -12.48 -13.71
CA MET A 134 1.65 -11.36 -14.22
C MET A 134 0.40 -11.10 -13.36
N ILE A 135 -0.25 -12.15 -12.86
CA ILE A 135 -1.39 -12.09 -11.94
C ILE A 135 -0.96 -11.42 -10.64
N LEU A 136 0.14 -11.88 -10.03
CA LEU A 136 0.65 -11.33 -8.79
C LEU A 136 1.09 -9.87 -8.96
N GLY A 137 1.82 -9.55 -10.04
CA GLY A 137 2.21 -8.18 -10.36
C GLY A 137 0.99 -7.26 -10.55
N THR A 138 -0.08 -7.77 -11.16
CA THR A 138 -1.34 -7.03 -11.33
C THR A 138 -2.08 -6.81 -10.01
N ALA A 139 -2.21 -7.87 -9.20
CA ALA A 139 -2.85 -7.78 -7.90
C ALA A 139 -2.11 -6.80 -6.98
N LEU A 140 -0.78 -6.86 -6.97
CA LEU A 140 0.07 -5.96 -6.19
C LEU A 140 0.02 -4.53 -6.71
N PHE A 141 0.15 -4.30 -8.01
CA PHE A 141 0.08 -2.93 -8.56
C PHE A 141 -1.22 -2.23 -8.18
N ILE A 142 -2.36 -2.88 -8.44
CA ILE A 142 -3.67 -2.31 -8.11
C ILE A 142 -3.86 -2.19 -6.60
N GLY A 143 -3.37 -3.17 -5.84
CA GLY A 143 -3.38 -3.15 -4.38
C GLY A 143 -2.66 -1.95 -3.81
N VAL A 144 -1.44 -1.68 -4.29
CA VAL A 144 -0.61 -0.56 -3.82
C VAL A 144 -1.23 0.79 -4.17
N ILE A 145 -1.79 0.96 -5.36
CA ILE A 145 -2.49 2.22 -5.70
C ILE A 145 -3.79 2.38 -4.89
N SER A 146 -4.45 1.28 -4.53
CA SER A 146 -5.61 1.33 -3.61
C SER A 146 -5.18 1.73 -2.19
N VAL A 147 -4.03 1.25 -1.71
CA VAL A 147 -3.42 1.74 -0.45
C VAL A 147 -3.18 3.25 -0.55
N ARG A 148 -2.61 3.75 -1.66
CA ARG A 148 -2.40 5.19 -1.87
C ARG A 148 -3.71 5.98 -1.72
N GLN A 149 -4.77 5.56 -2.41
CA GLN A 149 -6.07 6.24 -2.32
C GLN A 149 -6.68 6.14 -0.92
N SER A 150 -6.46 5.03 -0.22
CA SER A 150 -6.91 4.86 1.17
C SER A 150 -6.17 5.80 2.13
N VAL A 151 -4.88 6.04 1.90
CA VAL A 151 -4.11 7.05 2.63
C VAL A 151 -4.67 8.44 2.37
N ASP A 152 -4.90 8.80 1.10
CA ASP A 152 -5.44 10.12 0.73
C ASP A 152 -6.84 10.33 1.35
N ALA A 153 -7.68 9.29 1.36
CA ALA A 153 -8.98 9.31 2.03
C ALA A 153 -8.85 9.50 3.55
N THR A 154 -7.92 8.78 4.19
CA THR A 154 -7.67 8.88 5.63
C THR A 154 -7.14 10.28 6.02
N GLN A 155 -6.28 10.88 5.20
CA GLN A 155 -5.85 12.27 5.40
C GLN A 155 -7.02 13.25 5.26
N SER A 156 -7.93 13.02 4.32
CA SER A 156 -9.14 13.85 4.21
C SER A 156 -10.06 13.71 5.42
N ASP A 157 -10.14 12.51 6.02
CA ASP A 157 -10.86 12.28 7.27
C ASP A 157 -10.21 13.03 8.43
N PHE A 158 -8.87 13.04 8.51
CA PHE A 158 -8.14 13.80 9.53
C PHE A 158 -8.43 15.31 9.47
N LEU A 159 -8.46 15.89 8.26
CA LEU A 159 -8.80 17.31 8.08
C LEU A 159 -10.27 17.60 8.39
N ARG A 160 -11.18 16.64 8.19
CA ARG A 160 -12.59 16.78 8.60
C ARG A 160 -12.76 16.66 10.12
N TYR A 161 -11.95 15.83 10.76
CA TYR A 161 -11.94 15.63 12.21
C TYR A 161 -11.50 16.89 12.94
N HIS A 162 -10.47 17.58 12.44
CA HIS A 162 -9.88 18.79 13.02
C HIS A 162 -10.27 20.04 12.23
N GLN A 163 -11.19 20.83 12.76
CA GLN A 163 -11.71 22.04 12.09
C GLN A 163 -11.05 23.34 12.59
N TYR A 164 -9.80 23.25 13.05
CA TYR A 164 -8.96 24.40 13.36
C TYR A 164 -7.73 24.45 12.45
N ASP A 165 -7.13 25.62 12.31
CA ASP A 165 -6.01 25.84 11.41
C ASP A 165 -4.66 25.72 12.12
N VAL A 166 -4.55 26.36 13.29
CA VAL A 166 -3.33 26.42 14.08
C VAL A 166 -3.61 26.01 15.52
N GLN A 167 -2.75 25.16 16.06
CA GLN A 167 -2.68 24.85 17.47
C GLN A 167 -1.44 25.52 18.08
N VAL A 168 -1.65 26.28 19.15
CA VAL A 168 -0.59 26.85 19.97
C VAL A 168 -0.62 26.18 21.33
N GLN A 169 0.44 25.49 21.71
CA GLN A 169 0.56 24.83 23.00
C GLN A 169 1.55 25.58 23.88
N PHE A 170 1.18 25.77 25.14
CA PHE A 170 1.95 26.49 26.15
C PHE A 170 2.56 25.51 27.16
N GLU A 171 3.67 25.91 27.78
CA GLU A 171 4.30 25.11 28.85
C GLU A 171 3.40 25.00 30.09
N GLU A 172 2.73 26.10 30.44
CA GLU A 172 1.81 26.15 31.57
C GLU A 172 0.37 26.50 31.15
N ALA A 173 -0.59 26.17 32.01
CA ALA A 173 -1.98 26.58 31.80
C ALA A 173 -2.14 28.09 32.09
N HIS A 174 -2.67 28.86 31.15
CA HIS A 174 -2.93 30.30 31.31
C HIS A 174 -4.43 30.59 31.26
N ARG A 175 -4.86 31.75 31.80
CA ARG A 175 -6.28 32.15 31.78
C ARG A 175 -6.77 32.26 30.34
N ILE A 176 -7.85 31.53 30.02
CA ILE A 176 -8.40 31.45 28.65
C ILE A 176 -8.70 32.84 28.10
N ALA A 177 -9.36 33.70 28.89
CA ALA A 177 -9.71 35.06 28.47
C ALA A 177 -8.49 35.91 28.06
N ARG A 178 -7.31 35.69 28.69
CA ARG A 178 -6.07 36.40 28.35
C ARG A 178 -5.44 35.85 27.07
N LEU A 179 -5.50 34.53 26.86
CA LEU A 179 -5.03 33.92 25.61
C LEU A 179 -5.87 34.39 24.42
N GLN A 180 -7.20 34.40 24.60
CA GLN A 180 -8.13 34.86 23.57
C GLN A 180 -7.94 36.35 23.25
N SER A 181 -7.76 37.21 24.26
CA SER A 181 -7.57 38.65 24.02
C SER A 181 -6.27 38.99 23.27
N VAL A 182 -5.25 38.13 23.37
CA VAL A 182 -3.99 38.28 22.62
C VAL A 182 -4.16 37.78 21.19
N ALA A 183 -4.83 36.63 21.00
CA ALA A 183 -5.08 36.09 19.66
C ALA A 183 -5.98 37.01 18.82
N TYR A 184 -7.05 37.57 19.39
CA TYR A 184 -7.95 38.49 18.67
C TYR A 184 -7.34 39.84 18.30
N GLN A 185 -6.12 40.15 18.76
CA GLN A 185 -5.38 41.32 18.25
C GLN A 185 -4.85 41.11 16.84
N ILE A 186 -4.80 39.86 16.37
CA ILE A 186 -4.39 39.49 15.01
C ILE A 186 -5.62 39.59 14.10
N PRO A 187 -5.62 40.48 13.08
CA PRO A 187 -6.82 40.77 12.27
C PRO A 187 -7.42 39.58 11.50
N ASP A 188 -6.61 38.57 11.21
CA ASP A 188 -7.00 37.40 10.40
C ASP A 188 -7.47 36.21 11.24
N VAL A 189 -7.54 36.36 12.57
CA VAL A 189 -8.12 35.37 13.49
C VAL A 189 -9.63 35.52 13.53
N VAL A 190 -10.35 34.45 13.17
CA VAL A 190 -11.83 34.42 13.13
C VAL A 190 -12.40 33.94 14.46
N ALA A 191 -11.84 32.86 15.01
CA ALA A 191 -12.31 32.25 16.25
C ALA A 191 -11.17 31.55 16.98
N VAL A 192 -11.28 31.47 18.31
CA VAL A 192 -10.32 30.79 19.16
C VAL A 192 -10.97 30.02 20.31
N GLU A 193 -10.51 28.81 20.54
CA GLU A 193 -10.92 27.97 21.67
C GLU A 193 -9.73 27.58 22.54
N GLY A 194 -9.86 27.75 23.85
CA GLY A 194 -8.89 27.28 24.83
C GLY A 194 -9.20 25.86 25.25
N TRP A 195 -8.24 24.94 25.08
CA TRP A 195 -8.36 23.54 25.44
C TRP A 195 -7.40 23.19 26.58
N GLY A 196 -7.84 22.27 27.43
CA GLY A 196 -7.00 21.66 28.44
C GLY A 196 -6.38 20.36 27.93
N ILE A 197 -5.07 20.22 28.01
CA ILE A 197 -4.36 18.98 27.68
C ILE A 197 -3.59 18.52 28.91
N ALA A 198 -3.89 17.31 29.41
CA ALA A 198 -3.15 16.69 30.51
C ALA A 198 -2.90 15.20 30.22
N GLY A 199 -2.06 14.56 31.04
CA GLY A 199 -1.98 13.11 31.08
C GLY A 199 -2.96 12.54 32.12
N ALA A 200 -3.52 11.37 31.84
CA ALA A 200 -4.21 10.55 32.83
C ALA A 200 -3.74 9.10 32.77
N THR A 201 -3.64 8.47 33.93
CA THR A 201 -3.47 7.02 34.04
C THR A 201 -4.80 6.41 34.46
N ARG A 202 -5.16 5.27 33.87
CA ARG A 202 -6.30 4.47 34.30
C ARG A 202 -5.85 3.55 35.42
N LEU A 203 -6.62 3.53 36.50
CA LEU A 203 -6.50 2.55 37.56
C LEU A 203 -7.39 1.35 37.23
N ARG A 204 -6.77 0.18 37.02
CA ARG A 204 -7.48 -1.05 36.70
C ARG A 204 -8.03 -1.71 37.97
N PRO A 205 -9.11 -2.52 37.86
CA PRO A 205 -9.69 -3.21 39.02
C PRO A 205 -8.72 -4.17 39.73
N ASP A 206 -7.67 -4.63 39.06
CA ASP A 206 -6.63 -5.50 39.61
C ASP A 206 -5.54 -4.73 40.39
N GLY A 207 -5.65 -3.40 40.48
CA GLY A 207 -4.70 -2.52 41.16
C GLY A 207 -3.49 -2.12 40.30
N THR A 208 -3.44 -2.52 39.02
CA THR A 208 -2.41 -2.06 38.09
C THR A 208 -2.78 -0.73 37.43
N GLU A 209 -1.77 0.03 37.01
CA GLU A 209 -1.94 1.27 36.26
C GLU A 209 -1.76 1.04 34.75
N SER A 210 -2.45 1.85 33.95
CA SER A 210 -2.22 1.92 32.50
C SER A 210 -1.03 2.81 32.14
N ASN A 211 -0.69 2.82 30.85
CA ASN A 211 0.11 3.90 30.28
C ASN A 211 -0.59 5.26 30.46
N THR A 212 0.18 6.35 30.45
CA THR A 212 -0.36 7.70 30.47
C THR A 212 -1.02 8.02 29.12
N TYR A 213 -2.32 8.26 29.15
CA TYR A 213 -3.11 8.68 27.99
C TYR A 213 -3.28 10.20 27.95
N GLY A 214 -3.36 10.77 26.75
CA GLY A 214 -3.63 12.19 26.57
C GLY A 214 -5.10 12.51 26.83
N VAL A 215 -5.39 13.40 27.77
CA VAL A 215 -6.74 13.90 28.07
C VAL A 215 -6.92 15.29 27.47
N TYR A 216 -7.99 15.45 26.70
CA TYR A 216 -8.40 16.69 26.06
C TYR A 216 -9.70 17.19 26.69
N GLY A 217 -9.58 18.25 27.48
CA GLY A 217 -10.70 19.03 28.01
C GLY A 217 -11.19 20.03 26.97
N LEU A 218 -12.32 19.72 26.33
CA LEU A 218 -12.90 20.48 25.22
C LEU A 218 -14.03 21.41 25.71
N PRO A 219 -14.18 22.62 25.17
CA PRO A 219 -15.36 23.44 25.41
C PRO A 219 -16.64 22.67 25.10
N GLU A 220 -17.67 22.83 25.93
CA GLU A 220 -18.91 22.06 25.87
C GLU A 220 -19.65 22.22 24.52
N SER A 221 -19.46 23.35 23.85
CA SER A 221 -20.06 23.69 22.55
C SER A 221 -19.05 23.68 21.39
N THR A 222 -17.92 22.98 21.54
CA THR A 222 -16.87 22.99 20.51
C THR A 222 -17.40 22.47 19.18
N GLN A 223 -17.04 23.16 18.10
CA GLN A 223 -17.23 22.70 16.72
C GLN A 223 -15.90 22.39 16.04
N LEU A 224 -14.79 22.59 16.75
CA LEU A 224 -13.43 22.41 16.22
C LEU A 224 -12.99 20.95 16.14
N VAL A 225 -13.75 20.05 16.78
CA VAL A 225 -13.55 18.59 16.70
C VAL A 225 -14.86 17.94 16.29
N ALA A 226 -14.83 17.23 15.16
CA ALA A 226 -15.97 16.50 14.62
C ALA A 226 -15.59 15.02 14.44
N PRO A 227 -15.59 14.23 15.52
CA PRO A 227 -15.10 12.87 15.48
C PRO A 227 -16.10 11.91 14.85
N ILE A 228 -15.57 10.88 14.18
CA ILE A 228 -16.38 9.78 13.67
C ILE A 228 -16.68 8.84 14.82
N VAL A 229 -17.92 8.87 15.33
CA VAL A 229 -18.36 7.97 16.42
C VAL A 229 -18.48 6.54 15.87
N GLN A 230 -17.73 5.60 16.46
CA GLN A 230 -17.80 4.19 16.09
C GLN A 230 -18.82 3.44 16.95
N MET A 231 -18.86 3.75 18.25
CA MET A 231 -19.80 3.17 19.21
C MET A 231 -20.27 4.20 20.23
N GLY A 232 -21.52 4.08 20.68
CA GLY A 232 -22.08 4.98 21.69
C GLY A 232 -22.43 6.35 21.12
N ARG A 233 -21.99 7.42 21.79
CA ARG A 233 -22.26 8.81 21.40
C ARG A 233 -21.08 9.73 21.68
N TRP A 234 -21.08 10.89 21.04
CA TRP A 234 -20.18 11.98 21.41
C TRP A 234 -20.60 12.67 22.72
N LEU A 235 -19.70 13.49 23.26
CA LEU A 235 -19.92 14.30 24.45
C LEU A 235 -21.05 15.31 24.21
N ARG A 236 -21.86 15.55 25.25
CA ARG A 236 -22.91 16.55 25.28
C ARG A 236 -22.57 17.64 26.30
N PRO A 237 -23.06 18.88 26.14
CA PRO A 237 -22.78 19.97 27.08
C PRO A 237 -23.17 19.67 28.54
N ASP A 238 -24.23 18.89 28.75
CA ASP A 238 -24.75 18.55 30.09
C ASP A 238 -23.97 17.41 30.77
N ASP A 239 -23.03 16.77 30.06
CA ASP A 239 -22.23 15.69 30.62
C ASP A 239 -21.23 16.24 31.64
N ILE A 240 -21.22 15.66 32.84
CA ILE A 240 -20.30 16.03 33.92
C ILE A 240 -19.11 15.07 33.94
N TYR A 241 -19.30 13.84 34.45
CA TYR A 241 -18.23 12.83 34.52
C TYR A 241 -18.35 11.82 33.39
N ALA A 242 -18.44 12.32 32.16
CA ALA A 242 -18.42 11.51 30.96
C ALA A 242 -17.09 11.65 30.23
N VAL A 243 -16.65 10.58 29.59
CA VAL A 243 -15.46 10.55 28.77
C VAL A 243 -15.74 9.80 27.47
N ALA A 244 -15.27 10.35 26.36
CA ALA A 244 -15.22 9.66 25.08
C ALA A 244 -13.78 9.24 24.81
N ILE A 245 -13.57 7.99 24.42
CA ILE A 245 -12.23 7.45 24.19
C ILE A 245 -12.03 7.19 22.70
N ASN A 246 -10.82 7.30 22.18
CA ASN A 246 -10.58 6.90 20.80
C ASN A 246 -10.29 5.38 20.68
N ALA A 247 -10.35 4.87 19.46
CA ALA A 247 -10.16 3.46 19.17
C ALA A 247 -8.77 2.93 19.59
N SER A 248 -7.73 3.77 19.60
CA SER A 248 -6.40 3.41 20.12
C SER A 248 -6.45 3.09 21.61
N MET A 249 -7.10 3.93 22.42
CA MET A 249 -7.26 3.62 23.84
C MET A 249 -8.12 2.36 24.06
N ALA A 250 -9.19 2.18 23.28
CA ALA A 250 -10.03 0.99 23.37
C ALA A 250 -9.29 -0.31 22.97
N LYS A 251 -8.27 -0.22 22.10
CA LYS A 251 -7.36 -1.32 21.74
C LYS A 251 -6.39 -1.62 22.89
N ASP A 252 -5.85 -0.60 23.53
CA ASP A 252 -4.92 -0.74 24.67
C ASP A 252 -5.62 -1.28 25.93
N GLU A 253 -6.89 -0.95 26.13
CA GLU A 253 -7.73 -1.37 27.26
C GLU A 253 -8.97 -2.16 26.77
N PRO A 254 -8.80 -3.42 26.32
CA PRO A 254 -9.86 -4.21 25.69
C PRO A 254 -11.01 -4.62 26.64
N ASP A 255 -10.82 -4.41 27.95
CA ASP A 255 -11.85 -4.62 28.97
C ASP A 255 -12.87 -3.48 29.04
N VAL A 256 -12.54 -2.29 28.50
CA VAL A 256 -13.39 -1.11 28.56
C VAL A 256 -14.43 -1.09 27.44
N ARG A 257 -15.71 -0.91 27.79
CA ARG A 257 -16.83 -0.78 26.86
C ARG A 257 -17.61 0.51 27.08
N VAL A 258 -18.40 0.88 26.08
CA VAL A 258 -19.36 1.99 26.22
C VAL A 258 -20.38 1.65 27.31
N GLY A 259 -20.56 2.58 28.24
CA GLY A 259 -21.41 2.44 29.44
C GLY A 259 -20.63 2.07 30.70
N ASP A 260 -19.36 1.65 30.58
CA ASP A 260 -18.55 1.30 31.75
C ASP A 260 -18.06 2.55 32.48
N ARG A 261 -17.75 2.38 33.76
CA ARG A 261 -17.09 3.39 34.58
C ARG A 261 -15.62 3.04 34.77
N ILE A 262 -14.74 3.93 34.33
CA ILE A 262 -13.30 3.80 34.51
C ILE A 262 -12.81 4.80 35.56
N VAL A 263 -11.81 4.41 36.35
CA VAL A 263 -11.16 5.32 37.30
C VAL A 263 -9.92 5.89 36.63
N LEU A 264 -9.84 7.22 36.56
CA LEU A 264 -8.72 7.94 36.01
C LEU A 264 -8.04 8.73 37.13
N ASP A 265 -6.73 8.59 37.26
CA ASP A 265 -5.91 9.52 38.02
C ASP A 265 -5.46 10.66 37.10
N MET A 266 -5.87 11.87 37.46
CA MET A 266 -5.46 13.12 36.81
C MET A 266 -4.86 14.06 37.84
N ALA A 267 -3.56 14.32 37.72
CA ALA A 267 -2.82 15.22 38.62
C ALA A 267 -2.92 14.80 40.12
N GLY A 268 -2.84 13.49 40.39
CA GLY A 268 -2.89 12.90 41.73
C GLY A 268 -4.30 12.91 42.33
N ARG A 269 -5.33 12.82 41.48
CA ARG A 269 -6.72 12.78 41.89
C ARG A 269 -7.44 11.70 41.09
N GLU A 270 -7.78 10.63 41.81
CA GLU A 270 -8.59 9.54 41.29
C GLU A 270 -10.06 9.97 41.18
N GLN A 271 -10.63 9.77 40.00
CA GLN A 271 -12.03 10.07 39.76
C GLN A 271 -12.64 9.05 38.80
N SER A 272 -13.90 8.66 39.06
CA SER A 272 -14.65 7.76 38.20
C SER A 272 -15.35 8.52 37.06
N TRP A 273 -15.20 8.01 35.83
CA TRP A 273 -15.73 8.57 34.59
C TRP A 273 -16.52 7.50 33.83
N GLU A 274 -17.66 7.88 33.28
CA GLU A 274 -18.48 7.02 32.43
C GLU A 274 -18.03 7.12 30.98
N VAL A 275 -17.73 5.98 30.35
CA VAL A 275 -17.35 5.91 28.95
C VAL A 275 -18.60 6.01 28.08
N VAL A 276 -18.84 7.17 27.47
CA VAL A 276 -20.09 7.42 26.70
C VAL A 276 -19.98 7.05 25.22
N GLY A 277 -18.77 6.89 24.71
CA GLY A 277 -18.55 6.51 23.32
C GLY A 277 -17.10 6.21 23.00
N ILE A 278 -16.92 5.46 21.91
CA ILE A 278 -15.65 5.19 21.28
C ILE A 278 -15.65 5.89 19.93
N VAL A 279 -14.66 6.75 19.69
CA VAL A 279 -14.48 7.49 18.45
C VAL A 279 -13.32 6.97 17.61
N GLY A 280 -13.32 7.29 16.32
CA GLY A 280 -12.23 7.00 15.41
C GLY A 280 -10.92 7.64 15.85
N ASN A 281 -9.82 7.07 15.35
CA ASN A 281 -8.48 7.58 15.59
C ASN A 281 -8.14 8.73 14.62
N ASP A 282 -7.24 9.59 15.06
CA ASP A 282 -6.72 10.74 14.30
C ASP A 282 -5.21 10.62 14.06
N ALA A 283 -4.66 9.41 14.16
CA ALA A 283 -3.23 9.11 14.05
C ALA A 283 -2.32 9.87 15.02
N GLN A 284 -2.84 10.29 16.18
CA GLN A 284 -2.06 10.96 17.23
C GLN A 284 -2.05 10.17 18.56
N GLY A 285 -2.17 8.85 18.48
CA GLY A 285 -2.12 7.94 19.62
C GLY A 285 -3.42 7.88 20.44
N ALA A 286 -3.38 7.22 21.59
CA ALA A 286 -4.52 7.04 22.47
C ALA A 286 -4.94 8.34 23.19
N LYS A 287 -6.23 8.67 23.11
CA LYS A 287 -6.80 9.93 23.62
C LYS A 287 -8.12 9.71 24.37
N LEU A 288 -8.30 10.51 25.42
CA LEU A 288 -9.57 10.70 26.12
C LEU A 288 -10.06 12.12 25.88
N TYR A 289 -11.35 12.26 25.62
CA TYR A 289 -12.03 13.55 25.48
C TYR A 289 -13.06 13.68 26.59
N MET A 290 -13.13 14.87 27.19
CA MET A 290 -14.13 15.20 28.20
C MET A 290 -14.49 16.69 28.13
N ASN A 291 -15.61 17.07 28.71
CA ASN A 291 -15.99 18.48 28.80
C ASN A 291 -15.01 19.27 29.66
N TYR A 292 -14.72 20.49 29.24
CA TYR A 292 -13.73 21.37 29.85
C TYR A 292 -14.04 21.64 31.32
N THR A 293 -15.31 21.85 31.68
CA THR A 293 -15.71 22.07 33.08
C THR A 293 -15.31 20.90 33.99
N ALA A 294 -15.45 19.67 33.51
CA ALA A 294 -15.11 18.48 34.27
C ALA A 294 -13.58 18.28 34.35
N TYR A 295 -12.90 18.44 33.22
CA TYR A 295 -11.44 18.45 33.12
C TYR A 295 -10.82 19.46 34.10
N ALA A 296 -11.30 20.69 34.11
CA ALA A 296 -10.73 21.78 34.88
C ALA A 296 -10.91 21.57 36.39
N ARG A 297 -12.00 20.91 36.82
CA ARG A 297 -12.20 20.49 38.21
C ARG A 297 -11.27 19.34 38.61
N ALA A 298 -11.06 18.37 37.72
CA ALA A 298 -10.18 17.24 37.98
C ALA A 298 -8.71 17.68 38.10
N THR A 299 -8.25 18.54 37.18
CA THR A 299 -6.85 19.02 37.12
C THR A 299 -6.56 20.25 37.99
N ARG A 300 -7.56 20.80 38.69
CA ARG A 300 -7.46 22.03 39.51
C ARG A 300 -7.06 23.28 38.69
N THR A 301 -7.52 23.38 37.44
CA THR A 301 -7.21 24.48 36.51
C THR A 301 -8.45 25.25 36.00
N PRO A 302 -9.41 25.65 36.85
CA PRO A 302 -10.62 26.34 36.40
C PRO A 302 -10.30 27.64 35.64
N GLY A 303 -10.88 27.78 34.44
CA GLY A 303 -10.71 28.95 33.58
C GLY A 303 -9.31 29.10 32.98
N ARG A 304 -8.46 28.08 33.08
CA ARG A 304 -7.12 28.03 32.46
C ARG A 304 -7.02 26.94 31.39
N ALA A 305 -6.25 27.20 30.34
CA ALA A 305 -5.97 26.28 29.23
C ALA A 305 -4.48 26.35 28.90
N ASN A 306 -3.91 25.24 28.43
CA ASN A 306 -2.52 25.14 27.98
C ASN A 306 -2.42 24.84 26.47
N SER A 307 -3.54 24.82 25.76
CA SER A 307 -3.59 24.79 24.30
C SER A 307 -4.62 25.78 23.81
N LEU A 308 -4.33 26.46 22.71
CA LEU A 308 -5.25 27.36 22.03
C LEU A 308 -5.37 26.97 20.56
N GLN A 309 -6.60 26.68 20.15
CA GLN A 309 -6.90 26.29 18.78
C GLN A 309 -7.47 27.51 18.08
N VAL A 310 -6.91 27.83 16.91
CA VAL A 310 -7.17 29.07 16.18
C VAL A 310 -7.74 28.73 14.81
N ILE A 311 -8.83 29.40 14.45
CA ILE A 311 -9.36 29.45 13.09
C ILE A 311 -8.89 30.76 12.45
N ALA A 312 -8.18 30.64 11.34
CA ALA A 312 -7.78 31.75 10.49
C ALA A 312 -8.84 32.02 9.41
N ARG A 313 -8.79 33.21 8.82
CA ARG A 313 -9.67 33.56 7.69
C ARG A 313 -9.36 32.74 6.44
N GLU A 314 -8.09 32.42 6.23
CA GLU A 314 -7.60 31.63 5.11
C GLU A 314 -7.08 30.28 5.62
N HIS A 315 -7.52 29.19 4.98
CA HIS A 315 -7.20 27.81 5.39
C HIS A 315 -6.08 27.17 4.56
N ASP A 316 -5.51 27.91 3.61
CA ASP A 316 -4.45 27.41 2.73
C ASP A 316 -3.17 27.12 3.52
N ARG A 317 -2.41 26.11 3.08
CA ARG A 317 -1.19 25.67 3.79
C ARG A 317 -0.18 26.80 4.04
N SER A 318 -0.01 27.70 3.07
CA SER A 318 0.88 28.87 3.22
C SER A 318 0.33 29.89 4.20
N ALA A 319 -0.98 30.13 4.20
CA ALA A 319 -1.64 31.05 5.12
C ALA A 319 -1.59 30.52 6.56
N GLN A 320 -1.82 29.21 6.76
CA GLN A 320 -1.67 28.58 8.07
C GLN A 320 -0.23 28.67 8.59
N ALA A 321 0.78 28.42 7.75
CA ALA A 321 2.19 28.55 8.14
C ALA A 321 2.57 29.98 8.53
N PHE A 322 2.07 30.97 7.78
CA PHE A 322 2.26 32.38 8.12
C PHE A 322 1.55 32.77 9.42
N MET A 323 0.32 32.29 9.61
CA MET A 323 -0.45 32.50 10.85
C MET A 323 0.24 31.85 12.05
N GLU A 324 0.81 30.66 11.88
CA GLU A 324 1.60 29.97 12.90
C GLU A 324 2.77 30.84 13.40
N GLU A 325 3.54 31.42 12.48
CA GLU A 325 4.67 32.29 12.81
C GLU A 325 4.22 33.59 13.50
N ILE A 326 3.12 34.21 13.02
CA ILE A 326 2.55 35.41 13.66
C ILE A 326 2.09 35.10 15.08
N LEU A 327 1.36 34.01 15.28
CA LEU A 327 0.85 33.61 16.58
C LEU A 327 2.00 33.36 17.55
N LEU A 328 3.03 32.63 17.13
CA LEU A 328 4.22 32.38 17.94
C LEU A 328 4.85 33.70 18.40
N GLN A 329 5.18 34.61 17.46
CA GLN A 329 5.79 35.90 17.80
C GLN A 329 4.89 36.76 18.70
N GLN A 330 3.58 36.76 18.46
CA GLN A 330 2.63 37.55 19.23
C GLN A 330 2.51 37.04 20.68
N PHE A 331 2.45 35.72 20.88
CA PHE A 331 2.40 35.11 22.21
C PHE A 331 3.70 35.30 22.98
N GLU A 332 4.86 35.13 22.34
CA GLU A 332 6.16 35.37 22.97
C GLU A 332 6.32 36.85 23.39
N ARG A 333 5.94 37.80 22.53
CA ARG A 333 5.95 39.25 22.87
C ARG A 333 5.01 39.60 24.01
N ALA A 334 3.89 38.90 24.13
CA ALA A 334 2.96 39.07 25.24
C ALA A 334 3.41 38.38 26.54
N GLY A 335 4.57 37.72 26.53
CA GLY A 335 5.23 37.09 27.67
C GLY A 335 4.69 35.70 28.01
N PHE A 336 4.24 34.94 27.00
CA PHE A 336 3.83 33.54 27.18
C PHE A 336 4.93 32.59 26.72
N ASP A 337 5.13 31.52 27.48
CA ASP A 337 6.05 30.44 27.14
C ASP A 337 5.34 29.44 26.21
N VAL A 338 5.61 29.56 24.91
CA VAL A 338 5.05 28.68 23.88
C VAL A 338 5.93 27.44 23.76
N ARG A 339 5.34 26.26 24.01
CA ARG A 339 6.01 24.96 23.90
C ARG A 339 6.16 24.52 22.45
N THR A 340 5.06 24.59 21.69
CA THR A 340 5.03 24.23 20.27
C THR A 340 3.85 24.92 19.61
N THR A 341 4.06 25.36 18.38
CA THR A 341 3.00 25.63 17.44
C THR A 341 2.98 24.53 16.39
N ARG A 342 1.79 24.20 15.89
CA ARG A 342 1.61 23.29 14.75
C ARG A 342 0.39 23.73 13.96
N THR A 343 0.40 23.49 12.66
CA THR A 343 -0.79 23.62 11.83
C THR A 343 -1.41 22.26 11.59
N THR A 344 -2.72 22.24 11.36
CA THR A 344 -3.42 21.01 11.00
C THR A 344 -2.86 20.45 9.68
N GLN A 345 -2.46 21.32 8.75
CA GLN A 345 -1.83 20.90 7.50
C GLN A 345 -0.42 20.32 7.70
N THR A 346 0.40 20.84 8.62
CA THR A 346 1.73 20.26 8.89
C THR A 346 1.63 18.92 9.60
N LEU A 347 0.65 18.75 10.49
CA LEU A 347 0.35 17.44 11.11
C LEU A 347 -0.11 16.43 10.07
N ASN A 348 -1.04 16.81 9.19
CA ASN A 348 -1.54 15.94 8.13
C ASN A 348 -0.43 15.57 7.13
N ALA A 349 0.41 16.53 6.74
CA ALA A 349 1.54 16.30 5.84
C ALA A 349 2.59 15.37 6.44
N GLN A 350 2.90 15.47 7.74
CA GLN A 350 3.83 14.56 8.42
C GLN A 350 3.34 13.11 8.36
N ASN A 351 2.05 12.88 8.62
CA ASN A 351 1.44 11.56 8.48
C ASN A 351 1.54 11.06 7.03
N GLY A 352 1.32 11.95 6.05
CA GLY A 352 1.42 11.62 4.62
C GLY A 352 2.81 11.23 4.14
N LEU A 353 3.87 11.90 4.62
CA LEU A 353 5.25 11.63 4.22
C LEU A 353 5.68 10.18 4.51
N MET A 354 5.27 9.61 5.65
CA MET A 354 5.58 8.22 5.99
C MET A 354 4.97 7.24 4.99
N PHE A 355 3.73 7.51 4.54
CA PHE A 355 3.08 6.68 3.53
C PHE A 355 3.68 6.86 2.14
N ASP A 356 4.05 8.08 1.76
CA ASP A 356 4.64 8.37 0.45
C ASP A 356 5.87 7.50 0.18
N ILE A 357 6.74 7.34 1.18
CA ILE A 357 7.95 6.52 1.10
C ILE A 357 7.60 5.04 0.87
N ILE A 358 6.71 4.47 1.71
CA ILE A 358 6.35 3.05 1.64
C ILE A 358 5.58 2.74 0.36
N VAL A 359 4.58 3.57 0.02
CA VAL A 359 3.81 3.43 -1.22
C VAL A 359 4.72 3.58 -2.44
N GLY A 360 5.64 4.55 -2.44
CA GLY A 360 6.61 4.73 -3.52
C GLY A 360 7.47 3.49 -3.74
N PHE A 361 7.99 2.89 -2.66
CA PHE A 361 8.75 1.65 -2.72
C PHE A 361 7.90 0.48 -3.25
N LEU A 362 6.66 0.35 -2.80
CA LEU A 362 5.75 -0.70 -3.27
C LEU A 362 5.36 -0.53 -4.74
N ILE A 363 5.18 0.70 -5.24
CA ILE A 363 4.94 0.99 -6.66
C ILE A 363 6.14 0.54 -7.49
N LEU A 364 7.36 0.87 -7.04
CA LEU A 364 8.59 0.44 -7.71
C LEU A 364 8.65 -1.09 -7.81
N LEU A 365 8.39 -1.80 -6.72
CA LEU A 365 8.33 -3.27 -6.72
C LEU A 365 7.26 -3.81 -7.67
N ALA A 366 6.08 -3.21 -7.70
CA ALA A 366 5.00 -3.62 -8.60
C ALA A 366 5.38 -3.45 -10.07
N VAL A 367 6.02 -2.34 -10.44
CA VAL A 367 6.54 -2.09 -11.79
C VAL A 367 7.62 -3.12 -12.15
N LEU A 368 8.55 -3.42 -11.25
CA LEU A 368 9.57 -4.45 -11.45
C LEU A 368 8.95 -5.83 -11.67
N LEU A 369 7.93 -6.21 -10.90
CA LEU A 369 7.20 -7.47 -11.10
C LEU A 369 6.49 -7.52 -12.45
N GLY A 370 5.92 -6.39 -12.91
CA GLY A 370 5.38 -6.28 -14.26
C GLY A 370 6.44 -6.51 -15.34
N ALA A 371 7.62 -5.91 -15.19
CA ALA A 371 8.74 -6.10 -16.11
C ALA A 371 9.25 -7.56 -16.11
N VAL A 372 9.40 -8.19 -14.95
CA VAL A 372 9.79 -9.60 -14.82
C VAL A 372 8.74 -10.52 -15.46
N GLY A 373 7.44 -10.25 -15.23
CA GLY A 373 6.34 -10.97 -15.88
C GLY A 373 6.39 -10.87 -17.41
N SER A 374 6.71 -9.69 -17.93
CA SER A 374 6.88 -9.45 -19.38
C SER A 374 8.06 -10.24 -19.97
N LEU A 375 9.20 -10.32 -19.28
CA LEU A 375 10.34 -11.16 -19.69
C LEU A 375 9.99 -12.66 -19.67
N GLY A 376 9.25 -13.11 -18.65
CA GLY A 376 8.73 -14.47 -18.57
C GLY A 376 7.79 -14.80 -19.73
N LEU A 377 6.93 -13.85 -20.11
CA LEU A 377 6.04 -13.96 -21.26
C LEU A 377 6.82 -14.08 -22.57
N SER A 378 7.82 -13.21 -22.78
CA SER A 378 8.71 -13.26 -23.95
C SER A 378 9.39 -14.62 -24.10
N THR A 379 9.92 -15.15 -22.99
CA THR A 379 10.60 -16.46 -22.96
C THR A 379 9.62 -17.60 -23.30
N THR A 380 8.42 -17.54 -22.72
CA THR A 380 7.36 -18.53 -22.96
C THR A 380 6.93 -18.54 -24.42
N MET A 381 6.73 -17.35 -25.00
CA MET A 381 6.35 -17.20 -26.40
C MET A 381 7.44 -17.67 -27.35
N GLY A 382 8.70 -17.34 -27.06
CA GLY A 382 9.84 -17.81 -27.85
C GLY A 382 9.86 -19.32 -27.98
N ILE A 383 9.67 -20.04 -26.87
CA ILE A 383 9.69 -21.51 -26.91
C ILE A 383 8.42 -22.08 -27.56
N ASN A 384 7.23 -21.54 -27.26
CA ASN A 384 5.98 -21.98 -27.90
C ASN A 384 6.07 -21.88 -29.43
N MET A 385 6.78 -20.86 -29.92
CA MET A 385 6.99 -20.65 -31.33
C MET A 385 8.00 -21.64 -31.93
N MET A 386 9.07 -21.99 -31.19
CA MET A 386 10.01 -23.04 -31.58
C MET A 386 9.34 -24.41 -31.67
N GLU A 387 8.41 -24.72 -30.78
CA GLU A 387 7.65 -25.98 -30.79
C GLU A 387 6.64 -26.04 -31.95
N ARG A 388 6.22 -24.88 -32.49
CA ARG A 388 5.22 -24.76 -33.57
C ARG A 388 5.82 -24.40 -34.92
N ILE A 389 7.14 -24.56 -35.11
CA ILE A 389 7.82 -24.22 -36.37
C ILE A 389 7.17 -24.93 -37.56
N ARG A 390 6.84 -26.22 -37.43
CA ARG A 390 6.15 -27.00 -38.49
C ARG A 390 4.75 -26.44 -38.82
N GLU A 391 3.97 -26.07 -37.81
CA GLU A 391 2.63 -25.47 -38.00
C GLU A 391 2.72 -24.13 -38.77
N ILE A 392 3.70 -23.29 -38.41
CA ILE A 392 3.97 -22.01 -39.09
C ILE A 392 4.43 -22.23 -40.53
N GLY A 393 5.26 -23.25 -40.78
CA GLY A 393 5.70 -23.63 -42.13
C GLY A 393 4.55 -24.04 -43.03
N VAL A 394 3.61 -24.85 -42.51
CA VAL A 394 2.39 -25.26 -43.25
C VAL A 394 1.50 -24.06 -43.54
N LEU A 395 1.29 -23.16 -42.57
CA LEU A 395 0.51 -21.94 -42.79
C LEU A 395 1.11 -21.08 -43.90
N ARG A 396 2.44 -20.96 -43.96
CA ARG A 396 3.14 -20.24 -45.03
C ARG A 396 3.03 -20.95 -46.37
N ALA A 397 3.12 -22.27 -46.40
CA ALA A 397 2.97 -23.05 -47.64
C ALA A 397 1.57 -22.91 -48.26
N ILE A 398 0.54 -22.68 -47.44
CA ILE A 398 -0.84 -22.43 -47.87
C ILE A 398 -1.09 -20.92 -48.18
N GLY A 399 -0.08 -20.06 -48.00
CA GLY A 399 -0.11 -18.65 -48.41
C GLY A 399 -0.33 -17.63 -47.29
N ALA A 400 -0.15 -17.99 -46.01
CA ALA A 400 -0.24 -17.02 -44.92
C ALA A 400 0.85 -15.94 -45.02
N SER A 401 0.46 -14.67 -44.91
CA SER A 401 1.40 -13.55 -44.96
C SER A 401 2.23 -13.44 -43.67
N ASN A 402 3.41 -12.82 -43.76
CA ASN A 402 4.26 -12.51 -42.60
C ASN A 402 3.51 -11.69 -41.54
N GLY A 403 2.61 -10.80 -41.98
CA GLY A 403 1.75 -10.02 -41.09
C GLY A 403 0.76 -10.89 -40.33
N ALA A 404 0.13 -11.86 -41.00
CA ALA A 404 -0.80 -12.80 -40.37
C ALA A 404 -0.11 -13.61 -39.25
N ILE A 405 1.11 -14.08 -39.48
CA ILE A 405 1.89 -14.83 -38.49
C ILE A 405 2.25 -13.95 -37.28
N ARG A 406 2.68 -12.70 -37.51
CA ARG A 406 2.93 -11.74 -36.42
C ARG A 406 1.68 -11.49 -35.60
N TRP A 407 0.54 -11.28 -36.25
CA TRP A 407 -0.73 -11.06 -35.57
C TRP A 407 -1.16 -12.24 -34.72
N ILE A 408 -0.96 -13.47 -35.19
CA ILE A 408 -1.25 -14.67 -34.39
C ILE A 408 -0.43 -14.67 -33.09
N VAL A 409 0.88 -14.41 -33.18
CA VAL A 409 1.76 -14.40 -32.00
C VAL A 409 1.41 -13.24 -31.05
N LEU A 410 1.14 -12.06 -31.58
CA LEU A 410 0.73 -10.89 -30.77
C LEU A 410 -0.60 -11.14 -30.05
N LEU A 411 -1.59 -11.73 -30.74
CA LEU A 411 -2.88 -12.06 -30.14
C LEU A 411 -2.76 -13.13 -29.06
N GLU A 412 -1.83 -14.08 -29.19
CA GLU A 412 -1.55 -15.06 -28.13
C GLU A 412 -1.00 -14.36 -26.88
N GLY A 413 -0.08 -13.39 -27.04
CA GLY A 413 0.46 -12.60 -25.93
C GLY A 413 -0.57 -11.73 -25.24
N LEU A 414 -1.40 -11.06 -26.04
CA LEU A 414 -2.50 -10.24 -25.55
C LEU A 414 -3.56 -11.08 -24.83
N ALA A 415 -3.84 -12.30 -25.29
CA ALA A 415 -4.75 -13.21 -24.62
C ALA A 415 -4.22 -13.61 -23.24
N ILE A 416 -2.94 -13.99 -23.13
CA ILE A 416 -2.32 -14.31 -21.82
C ILE A 416 -2.38 -13.11 -20.88
N ALA A 417 -2.02 -11.92 -21.37
CA ALA A 417 -2.03 -10.70 -20.58
C ALA A 417 -3.44 -10.36 -20.08
N THR A 418 -4.44 -10.46 -20.95
CA THR A 418 -5.84 -10.19 -20.62
C THR A 418 -6.36 -11.15 -19.55
N ILE A 419 -6.12 -12.46 -19.72
CA ILE A 419 -6.56 -13.46 -18.73
C ILE A 419 -5.83 -13.25 -17.40
N SER A 420 -4.53 -12.95 -17.44
CA SER A 420 -3.74 -12.65 -16.24
C SER A 420 -4.26 -11.41 -15.51
N TRP A 421 -4.63 -10.36 -16.26
CA TRP A 421 -5.22 -9.16 -15.69
C TRP A 421 -6.59 -9.44 -15.06
N ILE A 422 -7.48 -10.21 -15.70
CA ILE A 422 -8.80 -10.54 -15.14
C ILE A 422 -8.64 -11.25 -13.79
N ILE A 423 -7.77 -12.26 -13.73
CA ILE A 423 -7.54 -13.01 -12.48
C ILE A 423 -6.84 -12.12 -11.44
N GLY A 424 -5.83 -11.36 -11.84
CA GLY A 424 -5.10 -10.43 -10.97
C GLY A 424 -6.00 -9.32 -10.42
N PHE A 425 -6.93 -8.81 -11.23
CA PHE A 425 -7.94 -7.83 -10.83
C PHE A 425 -8.86 -8.40 -9.74
N VAL A 426 -9.39 -9.61 -9.92
CA VAL A 426 -10.20 -10.25 -8.88
C VAL A 426 -9.40 -10.49 -7.59
N LEU A 427 -8.14 -10.93 -7.70
CA LEU A 427 -7.25 -11.11 -6.56
C LEU A 427 -6.79 -9.78 -5.93
N SER A 428 -6.86 -8.67 -6.67
CA SER A 428 -6.47 -7.35 -6.16
C SER A 428 -7.42 -6.84 -5.08
N PHE A 429 -8.70 -7.24 -5.07
CA PHE A 429 -9.64 -6.81 -4.03
C PHE A 429 -9.22 -7.25 -2.61
N PRO A 430 -9.05 -8.56 -2.33
CA PRO A 430 -8.60 -9.01 -1.02
C PRO A 430 -7.17 -8.53 -0.72
N ALA A 431 -6.28 -8.49 -1.72
CA ALA A 431 -4.93 -8.00 -1.53
C ALA A 431 -4.91 -6.51 -1.13
N ALA A 432 -5.63 -5.65 -1.85
CA ALA A 432 -5.76 -4.22 -1.56
C ALA A 432 -6.31 -3.98 -0.16
N ARG A 433 -7.36 -4.72 0.21
CA ARG A 433 -8.00 -4.57 1.53
C ARG A 433 -7.04 -4.97 2.65
N PHE A 434 -6.42 -6.15 2.52
CA PHE A 434 -5.43 -6.64 3.47
C PHE A 434 -4.25 -5.67 3.61
N MET A 435 -3.69 -5.20 2.49
CA MET A 435 -2.58 -4.24 2.52
C MET A 435 -2.97 -2.91 3.17
N SER A 436 -4.16 -2.37 2.88
CA SER A 436 -4.60 -1.09 3.45
C SER A 436 -4.84 -1.18 4.95
N GLU A 437 -5.34 -2.32 5.43
CA GLU A 437 -5.54 -2.59 6.85
C GLU A 437 -4.20 -2.74 7.59
N GLU A 438 -3.32 -3.62 7.11
CA GLU A 438 -2.02 -3.87 7.75
C GLU A 438 -1.11 -2.64 7.73
N ILE A 439 -1.06 -1.92 6.61
CA ILE A 439 -0.24 -0.70 6.50
C ILE A 439 -0.80 0.41 7.41
N GLY A 440 -2.13 0.53 7.52
CA GLY A 440 -2.75 1.45 8.47
C GLY A 440 -2.39 1.11 9.91
N ILE A 441 -2.59 -0.14 10.32
CA ILE A 441 -2.32 -0.60 11.68
C ILE A 441 -0.84 -0.44 12.01
N ALA A 442 0.06 -0.80 11.09
CA ALA A 442 1.51 -0.73 11.32
C ALA A 442 2.05 0.70 11.44
N LEU A 443 1.41 1.69 10.81
CA LEU A 443 1.91 3.07 10.76
C LEU A 443 1.15 4.04 11.65
N LEU A 444 -0.17 3.86 11.81
CA LEU A 444 -1.04 4.79 12.53
C LEU A 444 -1.81 4.12 13.69
N ASP A 445 -1.54 2.83 13.97
CA ASP A 445 -2.30 2.02 14.93
C ASP A 445 -3.82 1.96 14.64
N MET A 446 -4.23 2.24 13.39
CA MET A 446 -5.62 2.21 12.96
C MET A 446 -5.76 1.74 11.51
N PRO A 447 -6.85 1.06 11.13
CA PRO A 447 -7.08 0.73 9.74
C PRO A 447 -7.30 2.01 8.91
N LEU A 448 -6.79 2.02 7.67
CA LEU A 448 -7.06 3.10 6.72
C LEU A 448 -8.52 3.08 6.26
N THR A 449 -9.04 4.24 5.88
CA THR A 449 -10.32 4.35 5.17
C THR A 449 -10.20 3.73 3.79
N TYR A 450 -10.60 2.46 3.67
CA TYR A 450 -10.40 1.67 2.47
C TYR A 450 -11.09 2.27 1.23
N THR A 451 -10.29 2.60 0.22
CA THR A 451 -10.75 3.09 -1.07
C THR A 451 -10.06 2.30 -2.19
N TYR A 452 -10.86 1.67 -3.06
CA TYR A 452 -10.34 0.85 -4.14
C TYR A 452 -10.06 1.68 -5.41
N ALA A 453 -8.88 1.49 -5.99
CA ALA A 453 -8.42 2.26 -7.15
C ALA A 453 -8.91 1.70 -8.49
N TRP A 454 -10.16 1.96 -8.83
CA TRP A 454 -10.77 1.57 -10.11
C TRP A 454 -10.01 2.10 -11.33
N THR A 455 -9.57 3.36 -11.26
CA THR A 455 -8.77 3.99 -12.32
C THR A 455 -7.44 3.29 -12.53
N ALA A 456 -6.79 2.85 -11.44
CA ALA A 456 -5.53 2.11 -11.51
C ALA A 456 -5.70 0.74 -12.17
N ALA A 457 -6.81 0.04 -11.92
CA ALA A 457 -7.10 -1.23 -12.59
C ALA A 457 -7.19 -1.06 -14.11
N VAL A 458 -7.86 -0.01 -14.58
CA VAL A 458 -8.01 0.30 -16.01
C VAL A 458 -6.67 0.74 -16.62
N VAL A 459 -5.95 1.65 -15.98
CA VAL A 459 -4.63 2.10 -16.46
C VAL A 459 -3.65 0.91 -16.53
N TRP A 460 -3.65 0.05 -15.52
CA TRP A 460 -2.80 -1.13 -15.48
C TRP A 460 -3.17 -2.15 -16.55
N PHE A 461 -4.45 -2.28 -16.90
CA PHE A 461 -4.87 -3.13 -18.02
C PHE A 461 -4.14 -2.74 -19.31
N PHE A 462 -4.20 -1.46 -19.69
CA PHE A 462 -3.54 -0.97 -20.89
C PHE A 462 -2.01 -1.04 -20.80
N ALA A 463 -1.44 -0.76 -19.63
CA ALA A 463 0.00 -0.93 -19.39
C ALA A 463 0.44 -2.39 -19.59
N LEU A 464 -0.32 -3.36 -19.06
CA LEU A 464 -0.03 -4.77 -19.20
C LEU A 464 -0.15 -5.26 -20.66
N LEU A 465 -1.13 -4.76 -21.42
CA LEU A 465 -1.23 -5.02 -22.86
C LEU A 465 0.00 -4.47 -23.60
N GLY A 466 0.44 -3.26 -23.27
CA GLY A 466 1.66 -2.67 -23.82
C GLY A 466 2.89 -3.53 -23.53
N LEU A 467 3.07 -3.97 -22.28
CA LEU A 467 4.14 -4.87 -21.88
C LEU A 467 4.07 -6.21 -22.63
N ALA A 468 2.88 -6.74 -22.86
CA ALA A 468 2.68 -8.00 -23.57
C ALA A 468 3.03 -7.89 -25.07
N ILE A 469 2.72 -6.74 -25.70
CA ILE A 469 3.13 -6.45 -27.07
C ILE A 469 4.65 -6.41 -27.13
N VAL A 470 5.30 -5.63 -26.25
CA VAL A 470 6.78 -5.52 -26.20
C VAL A 470 7.43 -6.88 -26.00
N ALA A 471 6.92 -7.70 -25.07
CA ALA A 471 7.40 -9.06 -24.84
C ALA A 471 7.27 -9.96 -26.08
N SER A 472 6.19 -9.78 -26.85
CA SER A 472 5.86 -10.65 -27.98
C SER A 472 6.54 -10.22 -29.29
N LEU A 473 7.06 -8.99 -29.38
CA LEU A 473 7.73 -8.48 -30.59
C LEU A 473 8.99 -9.27 -30.96
N GLY A 474 9.82 -9.64 -29.97
CA GLY A 474 11.03 -10.43 -30.19
C GLY A 474 10.73 -11.80 -30.80
N PRO A 475 9.92 -12.64 -30.12
CA PRO A 475 9.43 -13.90 -30.67
C PRO A 475 8.76 -13.72 -32.04
N ALA A 476 7.80 -12.80 -32.19
CA ALA A 476 7.10 -12.59 -33.45
C ALA A 476 8.03 -12.25 -34.64
N ARG A 477 9.13 -11.51 -34.40
CA ARG A 477 10.15 -11.24 -35.41
C ARG A 477 10.90 -12.51 -35.81
N ASN A 478 11.26 -13.35 -34.84
CA ASN A 478 11.96 -14.60 -35.09
C ASN A 478 11.05 -15.60 -35.85
N ALA A 479 9.76 -15.68 -35.52
CA ALA A 479 8.77 -16.53 -36.23
C ALA A 479 8.74 -16.26 -37.74
N VAL A 480 8.78 -14.98 -38.11
CA VAL A 480 8.69 -14.57 -39.51
C VAL A 480 9.98 -14.84 -40.28
N ARG A 481 11.13 -14.83 -39.60
CA ARG A 481 12.44 -15.00 -40.25
C ARG A 481 12.78 -16.46 -40.56
N LEU A 482 12.11 -17.43 -39.95
CA LEU A 482 12.30 -18.85 -40.25
C LEU A 482 11.96 -19.14 -41.71
N THR A 483 12.88 -19.74 -42.46
CA THR A 483 12.64 -20.10 -43.87
C THR A 483 11.98 -21.48 -43.99
N ILE A 484 11.21 -21.71 -45.05
CA ILE A 484 10.52 -23.00 -45.31
C ILE A 484 11.53 -24.16 -45.34
N ARG A 485 12.74 -23.91 -45.85
CA ARG A 485 13.85 -24.88 -45.88
C ARG A 485 14.30 -25.25 -44.47
N GLU A 486 14.45 -24.30 -43.56
CA GLU A 486 14.82 -24.55 -42.16
C GLU A 486 13.71 -25.29 -41.40
N VAL A 487 12.43 -25.03 -41.74
CA VAL A 487 11.29 -25.73 -41.11
C VAL A 487 11.21 -27.21 -41.49
N LEU A 488 11.56 -27.54 -42.74
CA LEU A 488 11.54 -28.92 -43.24
C LEU A 488 12.83 -29.70 -42.94
N ALA A 489 13.95 -29.01 -42.71
CA ALA A 489 15.25 -29.61 -42.40
C ALA A 489 15.53 -29.80 -40.90
N TYR A 490 14.61 -29.39 -40.01
CA TYR A 490 14.71 -29.60 -38.56
C TYR A 490 14.32 -31.06 -38.23
N GLU A 491 15.26 -31.97 -38.49
CA GLU A 491 15.34 -33.35 -37.96
C GLU A 491 16.74 -33.62 -37.41
#